data_AF-A0A7S1U3B8-F1
#
_entry.id   AF-A0A7S1U3B8-F1
#
_cell.length_a   1.000
_cell.length_b   1.000
_cell.length_c   1.000
_cell.angle_alpha   90.00
_cell.angle_beta   90.00
_cell.angle_gamma   90.00
#
_symmetry.space_group_name_H-M   'P 1'
#
loop_
_entity.id
_entity.type
_entity.pdbx_description
1 polymer ?
#
loop_
_entity_poly.entity_id
_entity_poly.type
_entity_poly.pdbx_seq_one_letter_code
_entity_poly.pdbx_strand_id
1 'polypeptide(L)'
;MARFMAEEGATAEVEAPKPAQPEIPELKSEVGYDHMPLAEALKDQDFLTADQITRDSLIQLAGEGAKDRNYVYFTEVYDIPGADLATMERLWLLYSKGKFGYTVQKRIWKLQKGSFDNFCRKIGWNTKDGEIERKLKWFGANEFIYDLEKAPKGHLPLTAALRGTPLLERLISHPVWETEWNPEEKN
;
A
#
# COMPACT_ATOMS: atom_id res chain seq x y z
N MET A 1 42.73 -32.68 -33.44
CA MET A 1 41.77 -33.33 -32.53
C MET A 1 42.46 -33.38 -31.17
N ALA A 2 41.99 -32.86 -30.04
CA ALA A 2 40.70 -32.50 -29.45
C ALA A 2 41.05 -31.62 -28.21
N ARG A 3 40.21 -30.85 -27.51
CA ARG A 3 38.85 -30.28 -27.61
C ARG A 3 38.81 -29.29 -26.44
N PHE A 4 38.29 -28.09 -26.67
CA PHE A 4 38.02 -27.08 -25.65
C PHE A 4 37.13 -27.66 -24.53
N MET A 5 37.45 -27.38 -23.27
CA MET A 5 36.51 -27.32 -22.15
C MET A 5 37.00 -26.23 -21.21
N ALA A 6 36.38 -25.05 -21.28
CA ALA A 6 36.42 -24.07 -20.21
C ALA A 6 35.19 -24.34 -19.34
N GLU A 7 35.39 -24.73 -18.08
CA GLU A 7 34.33 -24.72 -17.07
C GLU A 7 34.15 -23.27 -16.60
N GLU A 8 33.03 -22.67 -16.99
CA GLU A 8 32.54 -21.44 -16.37
C GLU A 8 31.99 -21.80 -14.98
N GLY A 9 32.72 -21.39 -13.95
CA GLY A 9 32.24 -21.41 -12.57
C GLY A 9 31.07 -20.43 -12.42
N ALA A 10 29.87 -20.97 -12.19
CA ALA A 10 28.73 -20.20 -11.74
C ALA A 10 29.04 -19.62 -10.35
N THR A 11 29.32 -18.32 -10.29
CA THR A 11 29.34 -17.59 -9.02
C THR A 11 27.91 -17.46 -8.52
N ALA A 12 27.55 -18.32 -7.56
CA ALA A 12 26.36 -18.09 -6.74
C ALA A 12 26.61 -16.82 -5.91
N GLU A 13 25.91 -15.74 -6.26
CA GLU A 13 25.79 -14.57 -5.39
C GLU A 13 25.17 -15.03 -4.07
N VAL A 14 25.96 -14.99 -3.00
CA VAL A 14 25.48 -15.26 -1.65
C VAL A 14 24.64 -14.04 -1.24
N GLU A 15 23.33 -14.16 -1.38
CA GLU A 15 22.38 -13.14 -0.92
C GLU A 15 22.61 -12.92 0.59
N ALA A 16 23.03 -11.71 0.95
CA ALA A 16 23.26 -11.33 2.34
C ALA A 16 21.99 -11.58 3.17
N PRO A 17 22.09 -12.03 4.43
CA PRO A 17 20.91 -12.28 5.25
C PRO A 17 20.09 -10.99 5.35
N LYS A 18 18.88 -11.02 4.80
CA LYS A 18 17.92 -9.91 4.87
C LYS A 18 17.77 -9.53 6.35
N PRO A 19 17.87 -8.24 6.71
CA PRO A 19 17.75 -7.82 8.10
C PRO A 19 16.46 -8.37 8.70
N ALA A 20 16.56 -8.90 9.93
CA ALA A 20 15.43 -9.53 10.61
C ALA A 20 14.24 -8.55 10.67
N GLN A 21 13.17 -8.89 9.96
CA GLN A 21 11.93 -8.13 9.95
C GLN A 21 11.21 -8.33 11.29
N PRO A 22 10.39 -7.35 11.73
CA PRO A 22 9.56 -7.55 12.90
C PRO A 22 8.64 -8.76 12.70
N GLU A 23 8.28 -9.42 13.80
CA GLU A 23 7.32 -10.53 13.72
C GLU A 23 5.91 -10.03 13.40
N ILE A 24 5.10 -10.92 12.81
CA ILE A 24 3.70 -10.62 12.49
C ILE A 24 2.95 -10.40 13.81
N PRO A 25 2.33 -9.23 14.01
CA PRO A 25 1.56 -8.94 15.22
C PRO A 25 0.22 -9.68 15.21
N GLU A 26 -0.56 -9.52 16.28
CA GLU A 26 -1.94 -10.01 16.33
C GLU A 26 -2.79 -9.36 15.21
N LEU A 27 -3.42 -10.21 14.40
CA LEU A 27 -4.25 -9.81 13.26
C LEU A 27 -5.72 -9.76 13.68
N LYS A 28 -6.20 -8.57 14.06
CA LYS A 28 -7.59 -8.37 14.50
C LYS A 28 -8.52 -8.21 13.30
N SER A 29 -9.70 -8.83 13.38
CA SER A 29 -10.79 -8.68 12.42
C SER A 29 -12.14 -8.70 13.15
N GLU A 30 -13.06 -7.83 12.73
CA GLU A 30 -14.44 -7.84 13.23
C GLU A 30 -15.28 -8.93 12.55
N VAL A 31 -14.91 -9.33 11.34
CA VAL A 31 -15.68 -10.26 10.49
C VAL A 31 -14.97 -11.59 10.25
N GLY A 32 -13.84 -11.83 10.92
CA GLY A 32 -13.02 -13.04 10.74
C GLY A 32 -12.30 -13.09 9.38
N TYR A 33 -12.02 -11.94 8.79
CA TYR A 33 -11.24 -11.82 7.56
C TYR A 33 -9.78 -12.22 7.80
N ASP A 34 -9.21 -12.99 6.89
CA ASP A 34 -7.83 -13.44 6.97
C ASP A 34 -6.86 -12.36 6.44
N HIS A 35 -6.16 -11.69 7.36
CA HIS A 35 -5.12 -10.71 7.06
C HIS A 35 -3.73 -11.32 6.90
N MET A 36 -3.56 -12.63 7.10
CA MET A 36 -2.26 -13.28 7.03
C MET A 36 -1.56 -13.09 5.67
N PRO A 37 -2.26 -13.21 4.52
CA PRO A 37 -1.61 -13.00 3.22
C PRO A 37 -1.01 -11.60 3.07
N LEU A 38 -1.70 -10.57 3.59
CA LEU A 38 -1.17 -9.20 3.59
C LEU A 38 0.05 -9.08 4.51
N ALA A 39 0.01 -9.68 5.69
CA ALA A 39 1.08 -9.63 6.65
C ALA A 39 2.37 -10.31 6.13
N GLU A 40 2.24 -11.47 5.49
CA GLU A 40 3.35 -12.21 4.88
C GLU A 40 3.97 -11.42 3.71
N ALA A 41 3.15 -10.93 2.77
CA ALA A 41 3.64 -10.14 1.64
C ALA A 41 4.40 -8.89 2.10
N LEU A 42 3.88 -8.19 3.13
CA LEU A 42 4.55 -7.02 3.69
C LEU A 42 5.83 -7.38 4.46
N LYS A 43 5.84 -8.47 5.23
CA LYS A 43 7.05 -8.99 5.91
C LYS A 43 8.15 -9.32 4.91
N ASP A 44 7.78 -9.91 3.77
CA ASP A 44 8.70 -10.23 2.70
C ASP A 44 9.10 -9.02 1.84
N GLN A 45 8.53 -7.83 2.13
CA GLN A 45 8.70 -6.60 1.37
C GLN A 45 8.27 -6.73 -0.10
N ASP A 46 7.38 -7.66 -0.40
CA ASP A 46 6.69 -7.73 -1.68
C ASP A 46 5.54 -6.72 -1.69
N PHE A 47 5.90 -5.45 -1.83
CA PHE A 47 4.94 -4.34 -1.80
C PHE A 47 3.99 -4.36 -2.99
N LEU A 48 4.37 -4.98 -4.11
CA LEU A 48 3.50 -5.11 -5.29
C LEU A 48 2.33 -6.05 -4.98
N THR A 49 2.64 -7.22 -4.44
CA THR A 49 1.63 -8.18 -4.00
C THR A 49 0.81 -7.62 -2.84
N ALA A 50 1.45 -6.97 -1.86
CA ALA A 50 0.74 -6.36 -0.74
C ALA A 50 -0.26 -5.27 -1.16
N ASP A 51 0.07 -4.46 -2.17
CA ASP A 51 -0.83 -3.44 -2.73
C ASP A 51 -2.04 -4.06 -3.42
N GLN A 52 -1.82 -5.16 -4.16
CA GLN A 52 -2.90 -5.91 -4.79
C GLN A 52 -3.81 -6.56 -3.73
N ILE A 53 -3.24 -7.25 -2.74
CA ILE A 53 -3.99 -7.86 -1.62
C ILE A 53 -4.78 -6.79 -0.88
N THR A 54 -4.18 -5.62 -0.61
CA THR A 54 -4.86 -4.50 0.06
C THR A 54 -6.11 -4.08 -0.70
N ARG A 55 -6.03 -3.95 -2.03
CA ARG A 55 -7.18 -3.61 -2.88
C ARG A 55 -8.25 -4.70 -2.84
N ASP A 56 -7.85 -5.96 -2.89
CA ASP A 56 -8.77 -7.09 -2.85
C ASP A 56 -9.45 -7.19 -1.47
N SER A 57 -8.72 -6.95 -0.38
CA SER A 57 -9.28 -6.86 0.97
C SER A 57 -10.33 -5.76 1.09
N LEU A 58 -10.08 -4.57 0.55
CA LEU A 58 -11.10 -3.50 0.55
C LEU A 58 -12.38 -3.93 -0.21
N ILE A 59 -12.23 -4.63 -1.33
CA ILE A 59 -13.38 -5.15 -2.10
C ILE A 59 -14.14 -6.21 -1.29
N GLN A 60 -13.44 -7.14 -0.65
CA GLN A 60 -14.06 -8.19 0.15
C GLN A 60 -14.78 -7.63 1.38
N LEU A 61 -14.17 -6.67 2.07
CA LEU A 61 -14.69 -6.09 3.30
C LEU A 61 -15.82 -5.08 3.04
N ALA A 62 -15.89 -4.46 1.86
CA ALA A 62 -16.99 -3.57 1.47
C ALA A 62 -18.30 -4.29 1.14
N GLY A 63 -18.31 -5.64 1.10
CA GLY A 63 -19.50 -6.46 0.95
C GLY A 63 -19.82 -6.91 -0.48
N GLU A 64 -20.91 -7.69 -0.64
CA GLU A 64 -21.22 -8.44 -1.87
C GLU A 64 -21.30 -7.57 -3.13
N GLY A 65 -21.89 -6.37 -3.02
CA GLY A 65 -21.95 -5.47 -4.17
C GLY A 65 -20.56 -5.14 -4.72
N ALA A 66 -19.57 -4.93 -3.84
CA ALA A 66 -18.21 -4.54 -4.23
C ALA A 66 -17.49 -5.72 -4.88
N LYS A 67 -17.71 -6.93 -4.34
CA LYS A 67 -17.20 -8.20 -4.89
C LYS A 67 -17.71 -8.42 -6.32
N ASP A 68 -19.02 -8.28 -6.55
CA ASP A 68 -19.64 -8.52 -7.86
C ASP A 68 -19.06 -7.60 -8.96
N ARG A 69 -18.80 -6.34 -8.63
CA ARG A 69 -18.27 -5.35 -9.59
C ARG A 69 -16.75 -5.23 -9.59
N ASN A 70 -16.07 -5.86 -8.64
CA ASN A 70 -14.62 -5.82 -8.45
C ASN A 70 -14.05 -4.41 -8.18
N TYR A 71 -14.79 -3.56 -7.48
CA TYR A 71 -14.30 -2.27 -6.94
C TYR A 71 -15.24 -1.70 -5.86
N VAL A 72 -14.68 -0.83 -5.02
CA VAL A 72 -15.38 -0.16 -3.90
C VAL A 72 -15.87 1.22 -4.32
N TYR A 73 -17.13 1.54 -4.05
CA TYR A 73 -17.62 2.92 -4.11
C TYR A 73 -17.27 3.67 -2.83
N PHE A 74 -17.08 4.98 -2.93
CA PHE A 74 -16.71 5.81 -1.77
C PHE A 74 -17.77 5.76 -0.64
N THR A 75 -19.03 5.49 -0.97
CA THR A 75 -20.12 5.33 0.02
C THR A 75 -19.97 4.08 0.86
N GLU A 76 -19.36 3.03 0.30
CA GLU A 76 -19.21 1.71 0.93
C GLU A 76 -17.99 1.63 1.84
N VAL A 77 -17.14 2.65 1.82
CA VAL A 77 -15.99 2.73 2.73
C VAL A 77 -16.43 2.71 4.19
N TYR A 78 -17.62 3.21 4.51
CA TYR A 78 -18.18 3.16 5.86
C TYR A 78 -18.69 1.77 6.28
N ASP A 79 -18.93 0.88 5.31
CA ASP A 79 -19.36 -0.50 5.58
C ASP A 79 -18.15 -1.40 5.88
N ILE A 80 -16.94 -0.93 5.56
CA ILE A 80 -15.70 -1.65 5.86
C ILE A 80 -15.47 -1.61 7.38
N PRO A 81 -15.32 -2.77 8.05
CA PRO A 81 -15.12 -2.82 9.49
C PRO A 81 -13.86 -2.08 9.93
N GLY A 82 -13.97 -1.37 11.05
CA GLY A 82 -12.89 -0.52 11.55
C GLY A 82 -11.65 -1.31 11.93
N ALA A 83 -11.80 -2.39 12.69
CA ALA A 83 -10.69 -3.23 13.13
C ALA A 83 -9.88 -3.79 11.96
N ASP A 84 -10.56 -4.14 10.86
CA ASP A 84 -9.92 -4.67 9.66
C ASP A 84 -9.09 -3.59 8.95
N LEU A 85 -9.63 -2.38 8.77
CA LEU A 85 -8.86 -1.24 8.26
C LEU A 85 -7.67 -0.89 9.16
N ALA A 86 -7.86 -0.92 10.48
CA ALA A 86 -6.79 -0.67 11.45
C ALA A 86 -5.70 -1.74 11.38
N THR A 87 -6.06 -3.02 11.21
CA THR A 87 -5.10 -4.11 11.04
C THR A 87 -4.27 -3.94 9.77
N MET A 88 -4.91 -3.66 8.63
CA MET A 88 -4.21 -3.39 7.37
C MET A 88 -3.24 -2.20 7.53
N GLU A 89 -3.69 -1.10 8.15
CA GLU A 89 -2.85 0.08 8.37
C GLU A 89 -1.64 -0.22 9.28
N ARG A 90 -1.85 -0.95 10.38
CA ARG A 90 -0.75 -1.35 11.29
C ARG A 90 0.31 -2.16 10.56
N LEU A 91 -0.09 -3.09 9.69
CA LEU A 91 0.84 -3.88 8.89
C LEU A 91 1.63 -3.01 7.92
N TRP A 92 0.95 -2.13 7.16
CA TRP A 92 1.62 -1.21 6.24
C TRP A 92 2.64 -0.34 6.96
N LEU A 93 2.29 0.22 8.12
CA LEU A 93 3.19 1.04 8.91
C LEU A 93 4.37 0.25 9.47
N LEU A 94 4.13 -0.95 10.00
CA LEU A 94 5.16 -1.79 10.62
C LEU A 94 6.25 -2.14 9.61
N TYR A 95 5.87 -2.71 8.47
CA TYR A 95 6.82 -3.25 7.49
C TYR A 95 7.39 -2.20 6.52
N SER A 96 6.80 -1.00 6.51
CA SER A 96 7.35 0.16 5.79
C SER A 96 8.13 1.13 6.68
N LYS A 97 8.39 0.80 7.95
CA LYS A 97 9.03 1.73 8.91
C LYS A 97 8.29 3.07 9.00
N GLY A 98 6.96 3.04 8.91
CA GLY A 98 6.07 4.20 8.95
C GLY A 98 6.07 5.05 7.66
N LYS A 99 6.56 4.51 6.54
CA LYS A 99 6.66 5.23 5.25
C LYS A 99 5.37 5.15 4.43
N PHE A 100 4.65 4.05 4.51
CA PHE A 100 3.43 3.76 3.74
C PHE A 100 2.22 3.58 4.66
N GLY A 101 1.02 3.73 4.12
CA GLY A 101 -0.25 3.63 4.85
C GLY A 101 -1.20 4.80 4.60
N TYR A 102 -2.50 4.57 4.85
CA TYR A 102 -3.55 5.57 4.70
C TYR A 102 -3.44 6.71 5.71
N THR A 103 -2.96 6.46 6.94
CA THR A 103 -2.74 7.56 7.90
C THR A 103 -1.55 8.44 7.50
N VAL A 104 -0.56 7.87 6.81
CA VAL A 104 0.54 8.63 6.21
C VAL A 104 0.01 9.52 5.09
N GLN A 105 -0.79 8.96 4.18
CA GLN A 105 -1.45 9.71 3.12
C GLN A 105 -2.38 10.80 3.67
N LYS A 106 -3.17 10.51 4.71
CA LYS A 106 -4.02 11.47 5.42
C LYS A 106 -3.24 12.69 5.91
N ARG A 107 -2.09 12.48 6.55
CA ARG A 107 -1.23 13.57 7.04
C ARG A 107 -0.72 14.44 5.88
N ILE A 108 -0.27 13.81 4.79
CA ILE A 108 0.19 14.53 3.59
C ILE A 108 -0.97 15.29 2.94
N TRP A 109 -2.15 14.68 2.82
CA TRP A 109 -3.36 15.30 2.29
C TRP A 109 -3.76 16.57 3.05
N LYS A 110 -3.77 16.50 4.39
CA LYS A 110 -4.03 17.66 5.26
C LYS A 110 -3.02 18.79 5.00
N LEU A 111 -1.72 18.47 4.89
CA LEU A 111 -0.67 19.44 4.58
C LEU A 111 -0.83 20.08 3.18
N GLN A 112 -1.41 19.35 2.22
CA GLN A 112 -1.70 19.87 0.88
C GLN A 112 -3.05 20.60 0.80
N LYS A 113 -3.73 20.83 1.94
CA LYS A 113 -5.03 21.54 2.01
C LYS A 113 -6.10 20.93 1.09
N GLY A 114 -6.06 19.61 0.89
CA GLY A 114 -7.00 18.89 0.03
C GLY A 114 -6.75 19.01 -1.48
N SER A 115 -5.62 19.60 -1.92
CA SER A 115 -5.26 19.63 -3.33
C SER A 115 -4.75 18.26 -3.80
N PHE A 116 -5.55 17.55 -4.59
CA PHE A 116 -5.19 16.25 -5.15
C PHE A 116 -3.92 16.29 -6.00
N ASP A 117 -3.73 17.35 -6.79
CA ASP A 117 -2.53 17.46 -7.63
C ASP A 117 -1.25 17.64 -6.81
N ASN A 118 -1.28 18.51 -5.80
CA ASN A 118 -0.13 18.69 -4.91
C ASN A 118 0.12 17.43 -4.08
N PHE A 119 -0.94 16.74 -3.67
CA PHE A 119 -0.84 15.46 -2.99
C PHE A 119 -0.12 14.41 -3.86
N CYS A 120 -0.59 14.19 -5.09
CA CYS A 120 0.04 13.23 -6.01
C CYS A 120 1.52 13.56 -6.27
N ARG A 121 1.86 14.84 -6.48
CA ARG A 121 3.27 15.25 -6.62
C ARG A 121 4.09 14.89 -5.39
N LYS A 122 3.53 15.09 -4.20
CA LYS A 122 4.23 14.85 -2.93
C LYS A 122 4.47 13.36 -2.65
N ILE A 123 3.53 12.50 -3.01
CA ILE A 123 3.64 11.05 -2.80
C ILE A 123 4.23 10.31 -4.02
N GLY A 124 4.61 11.04 -5.07
CA GLY A 124 5.25 10.47 -6.25
C GLY A 124 4.31 9.73 -7.19
N TRP A 125 3.05 10.15 -7.31
CA TRP A 125 2.09 9.62 -8.30
C TRP A 125 2.10 10.40 -9.62
N ASN A 126 3.12 11.23 -9.84
CA ASN A 126 3.32 12.00 -11.06
C ASN A 126 4.59 11.53 -11.77
N THR A 127 4.59 11.62 -13.10
CA THR A 127 5.75 11.47 -13.96
C THR A 127 5.75 12.56 -15.03
N LYS A 128 6.84 12.67 -15.78
CA LYS A 128 6.97 13.57 -16.93
C LYS A 128 7.08 12.77 -18.21
N ASP A 129 6.31 13.18 -19.20
CA ASP A 129 6.38 12.69 -20.57
C ASP A 129 6.79 13.88 -21.46
N GLY A 130 8.10 14.05 -21.64
CA GLY A 130 8.68 15.29 -22.15
C GLY A 130 8.42 16.47 -21.20
N GLU A 131 7.74 17.50 -21.69
CA GLU A 131 7.37 18.69 -20.91
C GLU A 131 6.03 18.54 -20.16
N ILE A 132 5.27 17.47 -20.44
CA ILE A 132 3.94 17.27 -19.88
C ILE A 132 4.04 16.48 -18.58
N GLU A 133 3.55 17.06 -17.49
CA GLU A 133 3.35 16.35 -16.24
C GLU A 133 2.04 15.54 -16.29
N ARG A 134 2.12 14.25 -15.99
CA ARG A 134 0.95 13.36 -15.93
C ARG A 134 1.00 12.44 -14.71
N LYS A 135 -0.10 11.76 -14.41
CA LYS A 135 -0.13 10.72 -13.38
C LYS A 135 0.55 9.42 -13.86
N LEU A 136 1.05 8.64 -12.91
CA LEU A 136 1.55 7.28 -13.16
C LEU A 136 0.42 6.35 -13.59
N LYS A 137 0.74 5.39 -14.45
CA LYS A 137 -0.18 4.35 -14.93
C LYS A 137 0.07 3.06 -14.16
N TRP A 138 -1.03 2.48 -13.69
CA TRP A 138 -1.02 1.16 -13.07
C TRP A 138 -1.29 0.04 -14.09
N PHE A 139 -2.10 0.33 -15.13
CA PHE A 139 -2.40 -0.61 -16.20
C PHE A 139 -1.31 -0.63 -17.27
N GLY A 140 -1.01 -1.82 -17.79
CA GLY A 140 0.08 -2.04 -18.75
C GLY A 140 1.42 -2.22 -18.02
N ALA A 141 2.44 -1.45 -18.41
CA ALA A 141 3.69 -1.39 -17.65
C ALA A 141 3.44 -0.57 -16.38
N ASN A 142 3.46 -1.22 -15.22
CA ASN A 142 3.25 -0.56 -13.94
C ASN A 142 4.39 0.45 -13.69
N GLU A 143 4.05 1.74 -13.58
CA GLU A 143 5.01 2.83 -13.41
C GLU A 143 5.24 3.21 -11.93
N PHE A 144 4.55 2.56 -10.99
CA PHE A 144 4.68 2.82 -9.55
C PHE A 144 5.93 2.15 -8.96
N ILE A 145 6.39 2.68 -7.82
CA ILE A 145 7.63 2.27 -7.16
C ILE A 145 7.30 1.37 -5.97
N TYR A 146 7.58 0.08 -6.10
CA TYR A 146 7.38 -0.94 -5.05
C TYR A 146 8.68 -1.27 -4.32
N ASP A 147 9.35 -0.24 -3.83
CA ASP A 147 10.66 -0.34 -3.18
C ASP A 147 10.66 0.58 -1.96
N LEU A 148 11.02 0.03 -0.80
CA LEU A 148 10.97 0.75 0.48
C LEU A 148 11.87 1.98 0.49
N GLU A 149 13.04 1.94 -0.14
CA GLU A 149 14.02 3.02 -0.08
C GLU A 149 13.71 4.08 -1.13
N LYS A 150 13.40 3.66 -2.37
CA LYS A 150 13.18 4.55 -3.51
C LYS A 150 11.82 5.24 -3.51
N ALA A 151 10.75 4.58 -3.04
CA ALA A 151 9.42 5.16 -3.13
C ALA A 151 9.24 6.33 -2.15
N PRO A 152 8.55 7.43 -2.51
CA PRO A 152 8.30 8.52 -1.57
C PRO A 152 7.41 8.13 -0.39
N LYS A 153 7.43 8.94 0.67
CA LYS A 153 6.52 8.76 1.80
C LYS A 153 5.06 8.89 1.35
N GLY A 154 4.22 7.93 1.75
CA GLY A 154 2.80 7.85 1.38
C GLY A 154 2.54 7.30 -0.03
N HIS A 155 3.56 6.79 -0.74
CA HIS A 155 3.39 6.28 -2.10
C HIS A 155 2.42 5.09 -2.18
N LEU A 156 2.41 4.24 -1.16
CA LEU A 156 1.55 3.06 -1.03
C LEU A 156 0.70 3.13 0.26
N PRO A 157 -0.42 2.39 0.33
CA PRO A 157 -1.05 1.64 -0.76
C PRO A 157 -1.71 2.56 -1.81
N LEU A 158 -1.95 2.06 -3.01
CA LEU A 158 -2.59 2.78 -4.10
C LEU A 158 -4.10 2.82 -3.92
N THR A 159 -4.71 3.95 -4.31
CA THR A 159 -6.17 4.06 -4.47
C THR A 159 -6.47 4.53 -5.88
N ALA A 160 -7.28 3.78 -6.62
CA ALA A 160 -7.60 4.08 -8.00
C ALA A 160 -8.41 5.38 -8.12
N ALA A 161 -7.88 6.38 -8.82
CA ALA A 161 -8.55 7.66 -9.09
C ALA A 161 -9.34 7.68 -10.41
N LEU A 162 -9.54 6.52 -11.06
CA LEU A 162 -10.27 6.40 -12.33
C LEU A 162 -11.73 6.90 -12.25
N ARG A 163 -12.29 6.93 -11.04
CA ARG A 163 -13.66 7.39 -10.74
C ARG A 163 -13.66 8.66 -9.87
N GLY A 164 -12.58 9.42 -9.92
CA GLY A 164 -12.35 10.61 -9.09
C GLY A 164 -11.69 10.30 -7.75
N THR A 165 -11.57 11.33 -6.93
CA THR A 165 -10.95 11.32 -5.60
C THR A 165 -11.81 10.88 -4.41
N PRO A 166 -13.17 10.79 -4.47
CA PRO A 166 -13.97 10.50 -3.29
C PRO A 166 -13.61 9.20 -2.55
N LEU A 167 -13.18 8.15 -3.26
CA LEU A 167 -12.77 6.90 -2.62
C LEU A 167 -11.55 7.11 -1.71
N LEU A 168 -10.50 7.75 -2.24
CA LEU A 168 -9.31 8.10 -1.47
C LEU A 168 -9.67 9.00 -0.29
N GLU A 169 -10.47 10.05 -0.54
CA GLU A 169 -10.88 10.99 0.50
C GLU A 169 -11.63 10.29 1.64
N ARG A 170 -12.55 9.37 1.33
CA ARG A 170 -13.27 8.59 2.35
C ARG A 170 -12.37 7.62 3.08
N LEU A 171 -11.46 6.94 2.38
CA LEU A 171 -10.47 6.07 3.02
C LEU A 171 -9.61 6.86 4.01
N ILE A 172 -8.97 7.96 3.60
CA ILE A 172 -8.08 8.73 4.49
C ILE A 172 -8.82 9.55 5.56
N SER A 173 -10.12 9.78 5.42
CA SER A 173 -10.96 10.44 6.44
C SER A 173 -11.78 9.48 7.30
N HIS A 174 -11.59 8.16 7.15
CA HIS A 174 -12.31 7.16 7.92
C HIS A 174 -12.16 7.39 9.44
N PRO A 175 -13.24 7.29 10.24
CA PRO A 175 -13.20 7.59 11.67
C PRO A 175 -12.21 6.73 12.47
N VAL A 176 -11.92 5.51 12.01
CA VAL A 176 -11.00 4.58 12.69
C VAL A 176 -9.61 5.18 12.94
N TRP A 177 -9.16 6.10 12.07
CA TRP A 177 -7.87 6.76 12.20
C TRP A 177 -7.81 7.78 13.35
N GLU A 178 -8.94 8.13 13.95
CA GLU A 178 -8.99 9.02 15.10
C GLU A 178 -9.21 8.23 16.41
N THR A 179 -9.79 7.02 16.33
CA THR A 179 -10.19 6.24 17.51
C THR A 179 -9.13 5.22 17.98
N GLU A 180 -8.36 4.60 17.08
CA GLU A 180 -7.33 3.60 17.45
C GLU A 180 -5.90 4.18 17.48
N TRP A 181 -5.71 5.37 16.91
CA TRP A 181 -4.37 5.91 16.61
C TRP A 181 -3.97 7.09 17.48
N ASN A 182 -4.78 7.53 18.45
CA ASN A 182 -4.51 8.74 19.23
C ASN A 182 -3.13 8.67 19.92
N PRO A 183 -2.10 9.37 19.42
CA PRO A 183 -0.77 9.35 20.02
C PRO A 183 -0.72 10.24 21.27
N GLU A 184 -1.77 11.04 21.52
CA GLU A 184 -1.81 12.04 22.59
C GLU A 184 -2.31 11.48 23.94
N GLU A 185 -2.65 10.18 24.05
CA GLU A 185 -2.97 9.55 25.33
C GLU A 185 -1.75 8.93 26.06
N LYS A 186 -0.53 9.19 25.60
CA LYS A 186 0.70 8.78 26.29
C LYS A 186 1.65 9.94 26.59
N ASN A 187 1.13 11.03 27.13
CA ASN A 187 1.96 12.01 27.83
C ASN A 187 1.28 12.55 29.08
#